data_AF-A0A2I1HK89-F1
#
_entry.id   AF-A0A2I1HK89-F1
#
_cell.length_a   1.000
_cell.length_b   1.000
_cell.length_c   1.000
_cell.angle_alpha   90.00
_cell.angle_beta   90.00
_cell.angle_gamma   90.00
#
_symmetry.space_group_name_H-M   'P 1'
#
loop_
_entity.id
_entity.type
_entity.pdbx_description
1 polymer ?
#
loop_
_entity_poly.entity_id
_entity_poly.type
_entity_poly.pdbx_seq_one_letter_code
_entity_poly.pdbx_strand_id
1 'polypeptide(L)'
;RKHIIGLVLEKFPYLSLDDSDEHHDTFNFDSSALCPLCNGDHKVNRSIFDEIKGEWGAGEYYGERTYRLNCRESLKHGIPIVSVKA
;
A
#
# COMPACT_ATOMS: atom_id res chain seq x y z
N ARG A 1 -11.52 2.14 8.06
CA ARG A 1 -10.74 2.54 6.86
C ARG A 1 -9.87 3.78 7.10
N LYS A 2 -10.45 4.95 7.38
CA LYS A 2 -9.68 6.19 7.70
C LYS A 2 -8.56 6.00 8.74
N HIS A 3 -8.83 5.23 9.79
CA HIS A 3 -7.81 4.90 10.80
C HIS A 3 -6.63 4.09 10.23
N ILE A 4 -6.88 3.14 9.33
CA ILE A 4 -5.83 2.33 8.69
C ILE A 4 -5.00 3.18 7.73
N ILE A 5 -5.65 4.06 6.95
CA ILE A 5 -4.95 5.03 6.10
C ILE A 5 -4.01 5.88 6.97
N GLY A 6 -4.47 6.35 8.13
CA GLY A 6 -3.61 7.05 9.10
C GLY A 6 -2.38 6.23 9.50
N LEU A 7 -2.56 4.96 9.86
CA LEU A 7 -1.44 4.06 10.20
C LEU A 7 -0.46 3.86 9.03
N VAL A 8 -0.95 3.78 7.79
CA VAL A 8 -0.10 3.68 6.60
C VAL A 8 0.76 4.92 6.47
N LEU A 9 0.17 6.11 6.57
CA LEU A 9 0.88 7.38 6.42
C LEU A 9 1.85 7.66 7.58
N GLU A 10 1.54 7.21 8.79
CA GLU A 10 2.46 7.26 9.94
C GLU A 10 3.69 6.36 9.73
N LYS A 11 3.46 5.14 9.21
CA LYS A 11 4.54 4.17 8.94
C LYS A 11 5.36 4.55 7.71
N PHE A 12 4.74 5.24 6.75
CA PHE A 12 5.31 5.60 5.46
C PHE A 12 5.08 7.09 5.17
N PRO A 13 5.87 7.99 5.77
CA PRO A 13 5.65 9.44 5.71
C PRO A 13 5.90 10.05 4.32
N TYR A 14 6.43 9.27 3.38
CA TYR A 14 6.63 9.64 1.98
C TYR A 14 5.46 9.27 1.07
N LEU A 15 4.43 8.63 1.62
CA LEU A 15 3.18 8.38 0.90
C LEU A 15 2.20 9.51 1.15
N SER A 16 1.39 9.78 0.14
CA SER A 16 0.19 10.61 0.25
C SER A 16 -1.01 9.81 -0.27
N LEU A 17 -2.17 9.97 0.35
CA LEU A 17 -3.39 9.35 -0.16
C LEU A 17 -3.78 10.06 -1.47
N ASP A 18 -3.89 9.31 -2.55
CA ASP A 18 -4.36 9.80 -3.84
C ASP A 18 -5.88 9.65 -3.95
N ASP A 19 -6.35 8.41 -3.80
CA ASP A 19 -7.77 8.07 -3.84
C ASP A 19 -8.09 6.92 -2.87
N SER A 20 -9.35 6.81 -2.49
CA SER A 20 -9.87 5.74 -1.63
C SER A 20 -11.27 5.40 -2.11
N ASP A 21 -11.39 4.31 -2.89
CA ASP A 21 -12.69 3.84 -3.39
C ASP A 21 -13.36 2.87 -2.38
N GLU A 22 -14.24 1.97 -2.79
CA GLU A 22 -14.82 0.97 -1.87
C GLU A 22 -13.88 -0.23 -1.61
N HIS A 23 -12.97 -0.52 -2.53
CA HIS A 23 -12.21 -1.78 -2.61
C HIS A 23 -10.73 -1.61 -2.20
N HIS A 24 -10.12 -0.47 -2.52
CA HIS A 24 -8.70 -0.21 -2.34
C HIS A 24 -8.38 1.27 -2.10
N ASP A 25 -7.28 1.48 -1.39
CA ASP A 25 -6.70 2.80 -1.15
C ASP A 25 -5.49 2.97 -2.07
N THR A 26 -5.47 4.01 -2.88
CA THR A 26 -4.35 4.32 -3.77
C THR A 26 -3.50 5.40 -3.13
N PHE A 27 -2.18 5.17 -3.12
CA PHE A 27 -1.20 6.07 -2.55
C PHE A 27 -0.21 6.55 -3.61
N ASN A 28 0.02 7.85 -3.61
CA ASN A 28 1.11 8.46 -4.35
C ASN A 28 2.40 8.35 -3.55
N PHE A 29 3.50 8.13 -4.28
CA PHE A 29 4.84 8.09 -3.72
C PHE A 29 5.62 9.31 -4.23
N ASP A 30 5.77 10.32 -3.38
CA ASP A 30 6.41 11.59 -3.73
C ASP A 30 7.89 11.66 -3.35
N SER A 31 8.47 10.54 -2.86
CA SER A 31 9.89 10.51 -2.49
C SER A 31 10.79 10.36 -3.71
N SER A 32 11.94 11.03 -3.64
CA SER A 32 13.06 10.82 -4.57
C SER A 32 13.85 9.53 -4.26
N ALA A 33 13.50 8.80 -3.21
CA ALA A 33 14.10 7.52 -2.85
C ALA A 33 13.47 6.37 -3.64
N LEU A 34 14.13 5.20 -3.66
CA LEU A 34 13.54 3.99 -4.22
C LEU A 34 12.34 3.55 -3.39
N CYS A 35 11.29 3.07 -4.05
CA CYS A 35 10.12 2.53 -3.37
C CYS A 35 10.52 1.32 -2.54
N PRO A 36 10.22 1.27 -1.24
CA PRO A 36 10.68 0.18 -0.37
C PRO A 36 10.00 -1.16 -0.67
N LEU A 37 8.93 -1.16 -1.47
CA LEU A 37 8.19 -2.36 -1.85
C LEU A 37 8.81 -3.09 -3.05
N CYS A 38 9.31 -2.33 -4.04
CA CYS A 38 9.86 -2.88 -5.31
C CYS A 38 11.33 -2.51 -5.55
N ASN A 39 11.90 -1.63 -4.74
CA ASN A 39 13.21 -0.99 -4.96
C ASN A 39 13.32 -0.27 -6.32
N GLY A 40 12.19 0.14 -6.89
CA GLY A 40 12.08 0.85 -8.16
C GLY A 40 11.95 2.37 -7.96
N ASP A 41 12.34 3.13 -8.98
CA ASP A 41 12.14 4.58 -9.05
C ASP A 41 10.80 4.90 -9.72
N HIS A 42 9.81 5.29 -8.93
CA HIS A 42 8.47 5.66 -9.40
C HIS A 42 8.39 7.09 -9.94
N LYS A 43 9.50 7.85 -9.97
CA LYS A 43 9.53 9.22 -10.49
C LYS A 43 9.52 9.27 -12.02
N VAL A 44 10.06 8.24 -12.68
CA VAL A 44 10.36 8.25 -14.12
C VAL A 44 9.16 7.82 -14.98
N ASN A 45 8.26 6.99 -14.46
CA ASN A 45 7.03 6.57 -15.13
C ASN A 45 5.85 6.81 -14.19
N ARG A 46 5.39 8.07 -14.02
CA ARG A 46 4.03 8.32 -13.51
C ARG A 46 3.00 7.88 -14.57
N SER A 47 3.01 6.61 -14.94
CA SER A 47 1.86 6.03 -15.58
C SER A 47 0.77 5.97 -14.52
N ILE A 48 -0.50 6.09 -14.93
CA ILE A 48 -1.71 5.97 -14.09
C ILE A 48 -1.81 4.55 -13.45
N PHE A 49 -0.77 3.74 -13.59
CA PHE A 49 -0.70 2.37 -13.16
C PHE A 49 0.43 2.11 -12.16
N ASP A 50 1.37 3.02 -11.94
CA ASP A 50 2.50 2.89 -11.00
C ASP A 50 2.04 3.13 -9.54
N GLU A 51 0.93 2.51 -9.17
CA GLU A 51 0.18 2.77 -7.95
C GLU A 51 0.64 1.87 -6.80
N ILE A 52 0.86 2.48 -5.64
CA ILE A 52 0.94 1.77 -4.37
C ILE A 52 -0.50 1.60 -3.88
N LYS A 53 -0.91 0.35 -3.66
CA LYS A 53 -2.28 -0.01 -3.29
C LYS A 53 -2.36 -0.62 -1.91
N GLY A 54 -3.21 -0.07 -1.08
CA GLY A 54 -3.64 -0.66 0.18
C GLY A 54 -4.93 -1.44 0.00
N GLU A 55 -4.92 -2.74 0.30
CA GLU A 55 -6.09 -3.60 0.15
C GLU A 55 -6.22 -4.62 1.29
N TRP A 56 -7.45 -5.04 1.56
CA TRP A 56 -7.73 -6.11 2.50
C TRP A 56 -7.71 -7.47 1.80
N GLY A 57 -6.79 -8.33 2.22
CA GLY A 57 -6.71 -9.71 1.76
C GLY A 57 -6.88 -10.73 2.88
N ALA A 58 -6.74 -12.01 2.51
CA ALA A 58 -6.60 -13.08 3.48
C ALA A 58 -5.38 -12.85 4.38
N GLY A 59 -5.52 -13.08 5.67
CA GLY A 59 -4.42 -13.00 6.62
C GLY A 59 -3.45 -14.17 6.53
N GLU A 60 -2.42 -14.15 7.37
CA GLU A 60 -1.45 -15.25 7.47
C GLU A 60 -2.05 -16.47 8.18
N TYR A 61 -3.02 -16.25 9.07
CA TYR A 61 -3.71 -17.30 9.79
C TYR A 61 -5.17 -17.44 9.34
N TYR A 62 -5.71 -18.65 9.49
CA TYR A 62 -7.11 -18.94 9.15
C TYR A 62 -8.07 -18.10 10.00
N GLY A 63 -9.04 -17.47 9.35
CA GLY A 63 -9.98 -16.55 9.99
C GLY A 63 -9.40 -15.17 10.27
N GLU A 64 -8.31 -14.77 9.61
CA GLU A 64 -7.79 -13.41 9.66
C GLU A 64 -7.95 -12.69 8.32
N ARG A 65 -8.13 -11.36 8.39
CA ARG A 65 -7.98 -10.44 7.27
C ARG A 65 -6.83 -9.49 7.56
N THR A 66 -5.95 -9.30 6.59
CA THR A 66 -4.80 -8.41 6.71
C THR A 66 -4.87 -7.33 5.65
N TYR A 67 -4.73 -6.08 6.09
CA TYR A 67 -4.53 -4.96 5.19
C TYR A 67 -3.06 -4.93 4.77
N ARG A 68 -2.81 -5.03 3.47
CA ARG A 68 -1.47 -5.02 2.90
C ARG A 68 -1.28 -3.83 1.98
N LEU A 69 -0.08 -3.27 2.04
CA LEU A 69 0.38 -2.27 1.11
C LEU A 69 1.21 -2.94 0.01
N ASN A 70 0.67 -2.99 -1.20
CA ASN A 70 1.28 -3.58 -2.38
C ASN A 70 1.83 -2.48 -3.30
N CYS A 71 2.86 -2.81 -4.06
CA CYS A 71 3.31 -2.00 -5.18
C CYS A 71 3.09 -2.80 -6.44
N ARG A 72 2.44 -2.23 -7.46
CA ARG A 72 2.14 -2.94 -8.70
C ARG A 72 3.39 -3.46 -9.41
N GLU A 73 4.48 -2.70 -9.38
CA GLU A 73 5.77 -3.09 -9.95
C GLU A 73 6.48 -4.19 -9.15
N SER A 74 6.00 -4.52 -7.95
CA SER A 74 6.54 -5.61 -7.13
C SER A 74 5.72 -6.88 -7.28
N LEU A 75 6.39 -7.98 -7.63
CA LEU A 75 5.82 -9.33 -7.53
C LEU A 75 5.88 -9.88 -6.09
N LYS A 76 6.47 -9.14 -5.15
CA LYS A 76 6.56 -9.56 -3.76
C LYS A 76 5.23 -9.32 -3.05
N HIS A 77 4.96 -10.16 -2.04
CA HIS A 77 3.85 -9.92 -1.13
C HIS A 77 3.97 -8.53 -0.50
N GLY A 78 2.88 -7.76 -0.53
CA GLY A 78 2.83 -6.44 0.07
C GLY A 78 3.09 -6.45 1.57
N ILE A 79 3.50 -5.30 2.08
CA ILE A 79 3.82 -5.14 3.50
C ILE A 79 2.53 -5.20 4.32
N PRO A 80 2.42 -6.11 5.31
CA PRO A 80 1.29 -6.12 6.22
C PRO A 80 1.31 -4.87 7.11
N ILE A 81 0.16 -4.21 7.21
CA ILE A 81 -0.04 -3.02 8.04
C ILE A 81 -0.79 -3.39 9.31
N VAL A 82 -1.93 -4.07 9.16
CA VAL A 82 -2.77 -4.51 10.27
C VAL A 82 -3.46 -5.81 9.91
N SER A 83 -3.58 -6.70 10.89
CA SER A 83 -4.37 -7.93 10.81
C SER A 83 -5.50 -7.88 11.82
N VAL A 84 -6.68 -8.34 11.41
CA VAL A 84 -7.88 -8.44 12.25
C VAL A 84 -8.47 -9.83 12.12
N LYS A 85 -9.17 -10.30 13.14
CA LYS A 85 -9.98 -11.52 13.03
C LYS A 85 -11.21 -11.23 12.16
N ALA A 86 -11.47 -12.14 11.23
CA ALA A 86 -12.57 -12.11 10.27
C ALA A 86 -13.88 -12.62 10.88
#